data_AF-A0A833LXK3-F1
#
_entry.id   AF-A0A833LXK3-F1
#
_cell.length_a   1.000
_cell.length_b   1.000
_cell.length_c   1.000
_cell.angle_alpha   90.00
_cell.angle_beta   90.00
_cell.angle_gamma   90.00
#
_symmetry.space_group_name_H-M   'P 1'
#
loop_
_entity.id
_entity.type
_entity.pdbx_description
1 polymer ?
#
loop_
_entity_poly.entity_id
_entity_poly.type
_entity_poly.pdbx_seq_one_letter_code
_entity_poly.pdbx_strand_id
1 'polypeptide(L)'
;MSIRWSGVPGASGYAVEWTGSDGRVVQQKSATSVVELSLEAGEYRIRVSALNRFGKPAGWSDWKTFRVEDAAQKQSLDLNRPEEPAKKETVSQTTAPPLWKRSVPGWVQIERQQWRGWAYPSALGLLAVYAWDQKRRGDLIASDALNDPDLIMPLSISSYAALGNALWIRRSQQRELYDAHQRNQRLAGMAAIGVVALHWIDISFFEDDRSAVIVQDGTISFRMRF
;
A
#
# COMPACT_ATOMS: atom_id res chain seq x y z
N MET A 1 28.12 3.25 19.91
CA MET A 1 26.67 3.10 19.60
C MET A 1 26.52 2.45 18.23
N SER A 2 25.54 1.56 18.03
CA SER A 2 25.35 0.88 16.74
C SER A 2 24.02 1.26 16.08
N ILE A 3 24.05 1.54 14.78
CA ILE A 3 22.88 1.90 14.00
C ILE A 3 22.68 0.85 12.93
N ARG A 4 21.47 0.28 12.85
CA ARG A 4 21.12 -0.81 11.95
C ARG A 4 19.95 -0.41 11.07
N TRP A 5 19.92 -0.91 9.84
CA TRP A 5 18.80 -0.71 8.93
C TRP A 5 18.47 -1.93 8.08
N SER A 6 17.32 -1.89 7.41
CA SER A 6 16.92 -2.89 6.43
C SER A 6 17.75 -2.78 5.15
N GLY A 7 18.36 -3.89 4.72
CA GLY A 7 19.12 -3.94 3.48
C GLY A 7 18.27 -3.72 2.22
N VAL A 8 18.87 -3.11 1.21
CA VAL A 8 18.24 -2.79 -0.07
C VAL A 8 18.78 -3.73 -1.15
N PRO A 9 17.92 -4.52 -1.81
CA PRO A 9 18.35 -5.38 -2.90
C PRO A 9 19.06 -4.59 -4.00
N GLY A 10 20.26 -5.03 -4.39
CA GLY A 10 21.05 -4.39 -5.45
C GLY A 10 21.87 -3.16 -5.01
N ALA A 11 21.84 -2.76 -3.74
CA ALA A 11 22.73 -1.74 -3.21
C ALA A 11 24.17 -2.24 -3.14
N SER A 12 25.13 -1.40 -3.55
CA SER A 12 26.57 -1.68 -3.43
C SER A 12 27.17 -1.27 -2.08
N GLY A 13 26.39 -0.56 -1.27
CA GLY A 13 26.76 -0.02 0.03
C GLY A 13 25.77 1.05 0.47
N TYR A 14 26.08 1.76 1.53
CA TYR A 14 25.24 2.80 2.14
C TYR A 14 26.05 4.03 2.49
N ALA A 15 25.42 5.19 2.45
CA ALA A 15 25.92 6.44 3.01
C ALA A 15 25.01 6.88 4.15
N VAL A 16 25.60 7.19 5.30
CA VAL A 16 24.93 7.63 6.51
C VAL A 16 25.34 9.07 6.77
N GLU A 17 24.38 9.95 7.02
CA GLU A 17 24.64 11.33 7.42
C GLU A 17 24.02 11.62 8.77
N TRP A 18 24.76 12.29 9.64
CA TRP A 18 24.24 12.79 10.90
C TRP A 18 24.68 14.23 11.15
N THR A 19 23.89 14.95 11.95
CA THR A 19 24.18 16.31 12.41
C THR A 19 23.88 16.42 13.90
N GLY A 20 24.78 17.07 14.64
CA GLY A 20 24.58 17.42 16.04
C GLY A 20 23.94 18.80 16.21
N SER A 21 23.97 19.30 17.45
CA SER A 21 23.53 20.65 17.82
C SER A 21 24.37 21.77 17.18
N ASP A 22 25.59 21.45 16.75
CA ASP A 22 26.50 22.33 16.02
C ASP A 22 26.09 22.53 14.55
N GLY A 23 25.11 21.78 14.06
CA GLY A 23 24.63 21.86 12.67
C GLY A 23 25.60 21.29 11.64
N ARG A 24 26.72 20.67 12.07
CA ARG A 24 27.71 20.10 11.16
C ARG A 24 27.23 18.75 10.66
N VAL A 25 27.02 18.64 9.34
CA VAL A 25 26.69 17.37 8.71
C VAL A 25 27.97 16.56 8.51
N VAL A 26 28.01 15.38 9.11
CA VAL A 26 29.07 14.38 8.93
C VAL A 26 28.51 13.21 8.14
N GLN A 27 29.29 12.71 7.18
CA GLN A 27 28.92 11.60 6.32
C GLN A 27 29.91 10.44 6.48
N GLN A 28 29.39 9.22 6.60
CA GLN A 28 30.17 7.99 6.61
C GLN A 28 29.57 6.97 5.63
N LYS A 29 30.44 6.25 4.92
CA LYS A 29 30.01 5.14 4.06
C LYS A 29 30.17 3.81 4.82
N SER A 30 29.22 2.90 4.62
CA SER A 30 29.28 1.52 5.12
C SER A 30 28.99 0.54 4.00
N ALA A 31 29.70 -0.60 3.99
CA ALA A 31 29.45 -1.68 3.04
C ALA A 31 28.22 -2.53 3.45
N THR A 32 27.85 -2.52 4.73
CA THR A 32 26.79 -3.34 5.30
C THR A 32 25.66 -2.48 5.85
N SER A 33 24.54 -3.10 6.22
CA SER A 33 23.37 -2.41 6.77
C SER A 33 23.51 -2.01 8.25
N VAL A 34 24.76 -1.83 8.70
CA VAL A 34 25.13 -1.49 10.07
C VAL A 34 26.26 -0.45 10.03
N VAL A 35 26.22 0.52 10.93
CA VAL A 35 27.35 1.43 11.20
C VAL A 35 27.53 1.60 12.69
N GLU A 36 28.78 1.69 13.13
CA GLU A 36 29.12 2.07 14.49
C GLU A 36 29.51 3.55 14.51
N LEU A 37 28.85 4.31 15.38
CA LEU A 37 29.13 5.72 15.60
C LEU A 37 29.60 5.93 17.05
N SER A 38 30.61 6.78 17.19
CA SER A 38 31.05 7.35 18.46
C SER A 38 30.55 8.79 18.52
N LEU A 39 29.45 9.00 19.24
CA LEU A 39 28.83 10.31 19.42
C LEU A 39 28.87 10.66 20.91
N GLU A 40 29.11 11.93 21.21
CA GLU A 40 29.01 12.45 22.58
C GLU A 40 27.53 12.52 23.01
N ALA A 41 27.28 12.73 24.30
CA ALA A 41 25.92 12.93 24.78
C ALA A 41 25.32 14.20 24.18
N GLY A 42 24.12 14.10 23.62
CA GLY A 42 23.50 15.20 22.89
C GLY A 42 22.35 14.77 21.98
N GLU A 43 21.71 15.76 21.35
CA GLU A 43 20.66 15.52 20.35
C GLU A 43 21.24 15.52 18.93
N TYR A 44 20.86 14.52 18.14
CA TYR A 44 21.35 14.31 16.80
C TYR A 44 20.20 14.04 15.84
N ARG A 45 20.41 14.37 14.56
CA ARG A 45 19.56 13.92 13.46
C ARG A 45 20.37 13.03 12.53
N ILE A 46 19.77 11.97 12.00
CA ILE A 46 20.41 11.02 11.08
C ILE A 46 19.52 10.69 9.89
N ARG A 47 20.14 10.42 8.74
CA ARG A 47 19.52 9.85 7.53
C ARG A 47 20.48 8.89 6.84
N VAL A 48 19.94 7.99 6.02
CA VAL A 48 20.73 6.98 5.30
C VAL A 48 20.31 6.93 3.83
N SER A 49 21.24 6.60 2.94
CA SER A 49 21.00 6.38 1.52
C SER A 49 21.68 5.10 1.04
N ALA A 50 21.02 4.36 0.15
CA ALA A 50 21.64 3.26 -0.58
C ALA A 50 22.51 3.80 -1.73
N LEU A 51 23.67 3.19 -1.91
CA LEU A 51 24.61 3.54 -2.96
C LEU A 51 24.41 2.62 -4.18
N ASN A 52 24.26 3.23 -5.35
CA ASN A 52 24.28 2.51 -6.62
C ASN A 52 25.69 1.95 -6.94
N ARG A 53 25.84 1.16 -8.00
CA ARG A 53 27.13 0.58 -8.42
C ARG A 53 28.27 1.60 -8.68
N PHE A 54 27.95 2.88 -8.77
CA PHE A 54 28.90 3.98 -8.96
C PHE A 54 29.19 4.74 -7.66
N GLY A 55 28.72 4.23 -6.51
CA GLY A 55 28.92 4.86 -5.21
C GLY A 55 28.15 6.16 -5.00
N LYS A 56 27.11 6.42 -5.81
CA LYS A 56 26.24 7.60 -5.69
C LYS A 56 24.97 7.28 -4.89
N PRO A 57 24.52 8.18 -4.00
CA PRO A 57 23.22 8.07 -3.31
C PRO A 57 22.08 7.95 -4.32
N ALA A 58 21.27 6.90 -4.22
CA ALA A 58 20.08 6.68 -5.06
C ALA A 58 18.87 7.49 -4.57
N GLY A 59 18.85 7.84 -3.29
CA GLY A 59 17.77 8.57 -2.60
C GLY A 59 18.04 8.56 -1.10
N TRP A 60 17.74 9.65 -0.41
CA TRP A 60 17.94 9.76 1.04
C TRP A 60 16.67 9.40 1.80
N SER A 61 16.82 8.72 2.94
CA SER A 61 15.74 8.60 3.90
C SER A 61 15.40 9.96 4.52
N ASP A 62 14.23 10.05 5.14
CA ASP A 62 13.89 11.18 6.01
C ASP A 62 14.89 11.31 7.17
N TRP A 63 15.05 12.55 7.66
CA TRP A 63 15.81 12.84 8.87
C TRP A 63 15.09 12.28 10.09
N LYS A 64 15.83 11.60 10.97
CA LYS A 64 15.33 11.06 12.24
C LYS A 64 16.13 11.62 13.39
N THR A 65 15.43 12.13 14.42
CA THR A 65 16.06 12.69 15.62
C THR A 65 16.24 11.59 16.67
N PHE A 66 17.38 11.57 17.35
CA PHE A 66 17.65 10.72 18.50
C PHE A 66 18.53 11.45 19.52
N ARG A 67 18.48 11.01 20.78
CA ARG A 67 19.29 11.56 21.87
C ARG A 67 20.25 10.50 22.38
N VAL A 68 21.51 10.89 22.54
CA VAL A 68 22.55 10.08 23.16
C VAL A 68 22.65 10.52 24.61
N GLU A 69 22.48 9.57 25.54
CA GLU A 69 22.61 9.81 26.98
C GLU A 69 23.97 9.31 27.46
N ASP A 70 24.59 10.03 28.39
CA ASP A 70 25.79 9.56 29.08
C ASP A 70 25.43 8.37 29.99
N ALA A 71 26.05 7.22 29.73
CA ALA A 71 25.91 6.04 30.58
C ALA A 71 26.30 6.31 32.04
N ALA A 72 27.18 7.28 32.29
CA ALA A 72 27.62 7.69 33.63
C ALA A 72 26.55 8.44 34.44
N GLN A 73 25.59 9.11 33.78
CA GLN A 73 24.51 9.82 34.47
C GLN A 73 23.37 8.88 34.90
N LYS A 74 23.14 7.79 34.15
CA LYS A 74 22.12 6.80 34.50
C LYS A 74 22.40 6.11 35.84
N GLN A 75 23.66 5.76 36.12
CA GLN A 75 24.02 5.10 37.38
C GLN A 75 23.96 6.02 38.60
N SER A 76 24.29 7.31 38.47
CA SER A 76 24.24 8.25 39.61
C SER A 76 22.81 8.75 39.92
N LEU A 77 21.90 8.75 38.94
CA LEU A 77 20.48 9.02 39.17
C LEU A 77 19.72 7.83 39.78
N ASP A 78 20.13 6.59 39.48
CA ASP A 78 19.48 5.37 40.01
C ASP A 78 19.77 5.14 41.50
N LEU A 79 20.95 5.55 41.98
CA LEU A 79 21.36 5.33 43.37
C LEU A 79 20.64 6.23 44.40
N ASN A 80 20.06 7.36 43.97
CA ASN A 80 19.46 8.36 44.87
C ASN A 80 17.96 8.61 44.64
N ARG A 81 17.30 7.86 43.75
CA ARG A 81 15.86 7.98 43.52
C ARG A 81 15.12 7.05 44.48
N PRO A 82 14.27 7.57 45.40
CA PRO A 82 13.31 6.72 46.10
C PRO A 82 12.46 5.99 45.07
N GLU A 83 12.17 4.71 45.27
CA GLU A 83 11.32 3.90 44.39
C GLU A 83 9.91 4.52 44.26
N GLU A 84 9.77 5.50 43.38
CA GLU A 84 8.49 6.01 42.93
C GLU A 84 7.88 4.92 42.04
N PRO A 85 6.62 4.50 42.28
CA PRO A 85 6.03 3.39 41.54
C PRO A 85 6.11 3.72 40.05
N ALA A 86 6.88 2.91 39.32
CA ALA A 86 7.22 3.10 37.93
C ALA A 86 6.01 3.61 37.15
N LYS A 87 5.96 4.92 36.93
CA LYS A 87 5.02 5.53 36.00
C LYS A 87 5.49 5.02 34.65
N LYS A 88 4.86 3.94 34.19
CA LYS A 88 5.10 3.34 32.88
C LYS A 88 5.09 4.50 31.90
N GLU A 89 6.26 4.92 31.46
CA GLU A 89 6.37 5.73 30.28
C GLU A 89 5.68 4.90 29.21
N THR A 90 4.51 5.36 28.78
CA THR A 90 3.80 4.77 27.67
C THR A 90 4.69 5.02 26.47
N VAL A 91 5.69 4.16 26.28
CA VAL A 91 6.29 3.90 24.98
C VAL A 91 5.08 3.63 24.11
N SER A 92 4.70 4.61 23.29
CA SER A 92 3.62 4.50 22.33
C SER A 92 4.03 3.43 21.32
N GLN A 93 3.88 2.17 21.71
CA GLN A 93 3.95 1.02 20.85
C GLN A 93 2.82 1.23 19.85
N THR A 94 3.16 1.67 18.64
CA THR A 94 2.21 1.83 17.55
C THR A 94 1.66 0.45 17.21
N THR A 95 0.54 0.10 17.84
CA THR A 95 -0.22 -1.11 17.55
C THR A 95 -0.66 -1.04 16.09
N ALA A 96 -0.57 -2.17 15.37
CA ALA A 96 -1.11 -2.26 14.01
C ALA A 96 -2.57 -1.75 13.99
N PRO A 97 -3.03 -1.09 12.91
CA PRO A 97 -4.45 -0.81 12.78
C PRO A 97 -5.24 -2.14 12.92
N PRO A 98 -6.39 -2.13 13.62
CA PRO A 98 -7.18 -3.33 13.83
C PRO A 98 -7.56 -3.97 12.49
N LEU A 99 -7.62 -5.30 12.46
CA LEU A 99 -7.78 -6.09 11.23
C LEU A 99 -8.92 -5.62 10.33
N TRP A 100 -10.05 -5.20 10.91
CA TRP A 100 -11.20 -4.71 10.14
C TRP A 100 -10.88 -3.47 9.30
N LYS A 101 -10.05 -2.53 9.80
CA LYS A 101 -9.64 -1.35 9.03
C LYS A 101 -8.76 -1.76 7.86
N ARG A 102 -7.92 -2.76 8.07
CA ARG A 102 -6.99 -3.28 7.07
C ARG A 102 -7.70 -4.00 5.92
N SER A 103 -8.81 -4.67 6.25
CA SER A 103 -9.64 -5.39 5.27
C SER A 103 -10.47 -4.48 4.36
N VAL A 104 -10.70 -3.21 4.72
CA VAL A 104 -11.47 -2.27 3.91
C VAL A 104 -10.53 -1.52 2.96
N PRO A 105 -10.71 -1.65 1.63
CA PRO A 105 -9.86 -0.96 0.65
C PRO A 105 -9.85 0.55 0.86
N GLY A 106 -8.66 1.14 1.03
CA GLY A 106 -8.47 2.58 1.21
C GLY A 106 -8.66 3.11 2.63
N TRP A 107 -9.17 2.33 3.60
CA TRP A 107 -9.52 2.85 4.92
C TRP A 107 -8.30 3.30 5.74
N VAL A 108 -7.23 2.50 5.74
CA VAL A 108 -5.98 2.86 6.45
C VAL A 108 -5.31 4.08 5.80
N GLN A 109 -5.44 4.22 4.49
CA GLN A 109 -4.90 5.33 3.73
C GLN A 109 -5.65 6.64 4.01
N ILE A 110 -6.98 6.61 4.22
CA ILE A 110 -7.77 7.82 4.55
C ILE A 110 -7.30 8.45 5.87
N GLU A 111 -7.01 7.64 6.89
CA GLU A 111 -6.60 8.12 8.22
C GLU A 111 -5.25 8.87 8.20
N ARG A 112 -4.45 8.73 7.13
CA ARG A 112 -3.10 9.32 7.02
C ARG A 112 -2.96 10.31 5.87
N GLN A 113 -3.45 9.97 4.68
CA GLN A 113 -3.44 10.81 3.48
C GLN A 113 -4.84 10.81 2.87
N GLN A 114 -5.63 11.80 3.28
CA GLN A 114 -7.05 11.90 3.00
C GLN A 114 -7.40 11.66 1.52
N TRP A 115 -6.64 12.24 0.57
CA TRP A 115 -6.97 12.13 -0.86
C TRP A 115 -6.58 10.79 -1.50
N ARG A 116 -5.49 10.13 -1.07
CA ARG A 116 -5.06 8.83 -1.61
C ARG A 116 -5.97 7.69 -1.17
N GLY A 117 -6.50 7.81 0.05
CA GLY A 117 -7.42 6.81 0.59
C GLY A 117 -8.73 6.67 -0.19
N TRP A 118 -9.16 7.70 -0.91
CA TRP A 118 -10.34 7.63 -1.77
C TRP A 118 -10.11 6.90 -3.09
N ALA A 119 -8.88 6.61 -3.49
CA ALA A 119 -8.58 6.00 -4.79
C ALA A 119 -9.22 4.61 -4.94
N TYR A 120 -9.05 3.74 -3.94
CA TYR A 120 -9.61 2.40 -3.94
C TYR A 120 -11.14 2.37 -3.92
N PRO A 121 -11.85 3.04 -2.98
CA PRO A 121 -13.32 3.02 -2.98
C PRO A 121 -13.90 3.69 -4.23
N SER A 122 -13.26 4.74 -4.76
CA SER A 122 -13.71 5.37 -6.01
C SER A 122 -13.57 4.43 -7.21
N ALA A 123 -12.44 3.73 -7.32
CA ALA A 123 -12.22 2.75 -8.39
C ALA A 123 -13.25 1.60 -8.33
N LEU A 124 -13.51 1.07 -7.13
CA LEU A 124 -14.53 0.04 -6.92
C LEU A 124 -15.93 0.56 -7.24
N GLY A 125 -16.27 1.80 -6.86
CA GLY A 125 -17.55 2.43 -7.18
C GLY A 125 -17.76 2.59 -8.68
N LEU A 126 -16.74 3.05 -9.42
CA LEU A 126 -16.80 3.16 -10.89
C LEU A 126 -16.98 1.79 -11.56
N LEU A 127 -16.25 0.77 -11.10
CA LEU A 127 -16.41 -0.59 -11.60
C LEU A 127 -17.80 -1.16 -11.30
N ALA A 128 -18.37 -0.86 -10.14
CA ALA A 128 -19.71 -1.28 -9.78
C ALA A 128 -20.78 -0.64 -10.67
N VAL A 129 -20.70 0.67 -10.91
CA VAL A 129 -21.60 1.39 -11.83
C VAL A 129 -21.48 0.82 -13.25
N TYR A 130 -20.25 0.59 -13.72
CA TYR A 130 -20.01 0.00 -15.02
C TYR A 130 -20.59 -1.42 -15.12
N ALA A 131 -20.33 -2.29 -14.13
CA ALA A 131 -20.86 -3.65 -14.11
C ALA A 131 -22.40 -3.67 -14.06
N TRP A 132 -23.02 -2.75 -13.33
CA TRP A 132 -24.47 -2.60 -13.27
C TRP A 132 -25.05 -2.17 -14.62
N ASP A 133 -24.44 -1.20 -15.31
CA ASP A 133 -24.83 -0.81 -16.66
C ASP A 133 -24.71 -1.97 -17.66
N GLN A 134 -23.60 -2.73 -17.62
CA GLN A 134 -23.42 -3.90 -18.48
C GLN A 134 -24.48 -4.98 -18.23
N LYS A 135 -24.78 -5.26 -16.96
CA LYS A 135 -25.84 -6.20 -16.58
C LYS A 135 -27.19 -5.74 -17.13
N ARG A 136 -27.57 -4.49 -16.87
CA ARG A 136 -28.85 -3.93 -17.32
C ARG A 136 -29.02 -3.99 -18.83
N ARG A 137 -27.96 -3.71 -19.61
CA ARG A 137 -27.99 -3.82 -21.07
C ARG A 137 -28.17 -5.26 -21.54
N GLY A 138 -27.51 -6.21 -20.90
CA GLY A 138 -27.71 -7.64 -21.15
C GLY A 138 -29.13 -8.09 -20.85
N ASP A 139 -29.69 -7.67 -19.71
CA ASP A 139 -31.06 -8.00 -19.31
C ASP A 139 -32.10 -7.43 -20.30
N LEU A 140 -31.88 -6.21 -20.82
CA LEU A 140 -32.75 -5.61 -21.85
C LEU A 140 -32.76 -6.44 -23.14
N ILE A 141 -31.59 -6.89 -23.62
CA ILE A 141 -31.49 -7.76 -24.80
C ILE A 141 -32.20 -9.10 -24.55
N ALA A 142 -32.00 -9.70 -23.37
CA ALA A 142 -32.63 -10.97 -23.02
C ALA A 142 -34.16 -10.86 -22.89
N SER A 143 -34.67 -9.69 -22.51
CA SER A 143 -36.10 -9.43 -22.33
C SER A 143 -36.88 -9.12 -23.62
N ASP A 144 -36.20 -8.94 -24.75
CA ASP A 144 -36.87 -8.69 -26.04
C ASP A 144 -37.68 -9.93 -26.46
N ALA A 145 -38.98 -9.76 -26.70
CA ALA A 145 -39.88 -10.83 -27.17
C ALA A 145 -39.42 -11.43 -28.51
N LEU A 146 -38.75 -10.63 -29.35
CA LEU A 146 -38.15 -11.10 -30.60
C LEU A 146 -36.83 -11.88 -30.38
N ASN A 147 -36.43 -12.11 -29.13
CA ASN A 147 -35.38 -13.04 -28.71
C ASN A 147 -35.97 -14.23 -27.92
N ASP A 148 -37.29 -14.34 -27.78
CA ASP A 148 -37.95 -15.49 -27.15
C ASP A 148 -38.05 -16.68 -28.13
N PRO A 149 -37.50 -17.87 -27.81
CA PRO A 149 -37.62 -19.05 -28.66
C PRO A 149 -39.07 -19.44 -28.94
N ASP A 150 -39.98 -19.26 -27.97
CA ASP A 150 -41.38 -19.68 -28.09
C ASP A 150 -42.16 -18.80 -29.08
N LEU A 151 -41.68 -17.57 -29.33
CA LEU A 151 -42.24 -16.67 -30.33
C LEU A 151 -41.53 -16.80 -31.68
N ILE A 152 -40.20 -16.79 -31.71
CA ILE A 152 -39.44 -16.76 -32.97
C ILE A 152 -39.61 -18.04 -33.76
N MET A 153 -39.61 -19.21 -33.11
CA MET A 153 -39.65 -20.47 -33.82
C MET A 153 -40.93 -20.62 -34.66
N PRO A 154 -42.15 -20.44 -34.12
CA PRO A 154 -43.36 -20.47 -34.93
C PRO A 154 -43.46 -19.30 -35.93
N LEU A 155 -43.06 -18.08 -35.55
CA LEU A 155 -43.04 -16.93 -36.48
C LEU A 155 -42.11 -17.14 -37.67
N SER A 156 -40.95 -17.74 -37.46
CA SER A 156 -39.96 -18.00 -38.52
C SER A 156 -40.41 -19.10 -39.49
N ILE A 157 -41.12 -20.12 -39.00
CA ILE A 157 -41.64 -21.23 -39.82
C ILE A 157 -42.89 -20.79 -40.61
N SER A 158 -43.73 -19.93 -40.03
CA SER A 158 -45.00 -19.50 -40.64
C SER A 158 -44.89 -18.27 -41.53
N SER A 159 -43.75 -17.59 -41.55
CA SER A 159 -43.52 -16.37 -42.35
C SER A 159 -42.84 -16.66 -43.69
N TYR A 160 -42.88 -15.67 -44.59
CA TYR A 160 -42.09 -15.73 -45.83
C TYR A 160 -40.60 -15.89 -45.52
N ALA A 161 -39.88 -16.71 -46.30
CA ALA A 161 -38.48 -17.08 -46.06
C ALA A 161 -37.55 -15.88 -45.77
N ALA A 162 -37.78 -14.73 -46.41
CA ALA A 162 -37.02 -13.51 -46.15
C ALA A 162 -37.19 -12.98 -44.71
N LEU A 163 -38.40 -13.01 -44.16
CA LEU A 163 -38.69 -12.58 -42.78
C LEU A 163 -38.13 -13.56 -41.77
N GLY A 164 -38.30 -14.87 -42.00
CA GLY A 164 -37.72 -15.91 -41.14
C GLY A 164 -36.19 -15.80 -41.06
N ASN A 165 -35.52 -15.62 -42.20
CA ASN A 165 -34.07 -15.40 -42.25
C ASN A 165 -33.65 -14.11 -41.54
N ALA A 166 -34.38 -13.01 -41.72
CA ALA A 166 -34.09 -11.74 -41.06
C ALA A 166 -34.21 -11.84 -39.52
N LEU A 167 -35.22 -12.56 -39.01
CA LEU A 167 -35.39 -12.81 -37.57
C LEU A 167 -34.22 -13.61 -37.00
N TRP A 168 -33.77 -14.65 -37.71
CA TRP A 168 -32.61 -15.46 -37.28
C TRP A 168 -31.31 -14.66 -37.27
N ILE A 169 -31.05 -13.85 -38.30
CA ILE A 169 -29.86 -12.97 -38.36
C ILE A 169 -29.88 -11.94 -37.23
N ARG A 170 -31.04 -11.31 -36.99
CA ARG A 170 -31.21 -10.37 -35.86
C ARG A 170 -30.92 -11.06 -34.53
N ARG A 171 -31.48 -12.26 -34.30
CA ARG A 171 -31.26 -13.05 -33.09
C ARG A 171 -29.79 -13.39 -32.89
N SER A 172 -29.05 -13.77 -33.94
CA SER A 172 -27.63 -14.08 -33.81
C SER A 172 -26.82 -12.84 -33.42
N GLN A 173 -27.13 -11.67 -34.00
CA GLN A 173 -26.49 -10.40 -33.62
C GLN A 173 -26.82 -10.00 -32.18
N GLN A 174 -28.07 -10.14 -31.75
CA GLN A 174 -28.50 -9.87 -30.38
C GLN A 174 -27.79 -10.78 -29.37
N ARG A 175 -27.63 -12.07 -29.71
CA ARG A 175 -26.89 -13.03 -28.88
C ARG A 175 -25.42 -12.63 -28.72
N GLU A 176 -24.77 -12.20 -29.79
CA GLU A 176 -23.37 -11.74 -29.73
C GLU A 176 -23.21 -10.50 -28.83
N LEU A 177 -24.13 -9.54 -28.94
CA LEU A 177 -24.17 -8.35 -28.08
C LEU A 177 -24.41 -8.72 -26.62
N TYR A 178 -25.34 -9.64 -26.35
CA TYR A 178 -25.58 -10.17 -25.01
C TYR A 178 -24.30 -10.80 -24.42
N ASP A 179 -23.64 -11.67 -25.19
CA ASP A 179 -22.41 -12.32 -24.76
C ASP A 179 -21.28 -11.31 -24.50
N ALA A 180 -21.22 -10.22 -25.28
CA ALA A 180 -20.28 -9.12 -25.05
C ALA A 180 -20.55 -8.42 -23.71
N HIS A 181 -21.80 -8.10 -23.39
CA HIS A 181 -22.16 -7.50 -22.10
C HIS A 181 -21.85 -8.44 -20.91
N GLN A 182 -22.11 -9.74 -21.06
CA GLN A 182 -21.76 -10.73 -20.04
C GLN A 182 -20.23 -10.82 -19.84
N ARG A 183 -19.43 -10.80 -20.92
CA ARG A 183 -17.97 -10.76 -20.83
C ARG A 183 -17.50 -9.49 -20.13
N ASN A 184 -18.01 -8.32 -20.50
CA ASN A 184 -17.63 -7.05 -19.88
C ASN A 184 -17.98 -6.98 -18.39
N GLN A 185 -19.15 -7.50 -18.01
CA GLN A 185 -19.54 -7.61 -16.60
C GLN A 185 -18.58 -8.50 -15.81
N ARG A 186 -18.16 -9.65 -16.37
CA ARG A 186 -17.16 -10.54 -15.74
C ARG A 186 -15.80 -9.85 -15.63
N LEU A 187 -15.35 -9.16 -16.69
CA LEU A 187 -14.11 -8.40 -16.69
C LEU A 187 -14.12 -7.30 -15.62
N ALA A 188 -15.24 -6.59 -15.43
CA ALA A 188 -15.39 -5.61 -14.36
C ALA A 188 -15.24 -6.25 -12.97
N GLY A 189 -15.82 -7.43 -12.76
CA GLY A 189 -15.64 -8.21 -11.54
C GLY A 189 -14.18 -8.62 -11.28
N MET A 190 -13.49 -9.09 -12.32
CA MET A 190 -12.05 -9.43 -12.23
C MET A 190 -11.20 -8.19 -11.94
N ALA A 191 -11.50 -7.05 -12.57
CA ALA A 191 -10.83 -5.79 -12.29
C ALA A 191 -11.04 -5.36 -10.83
N ALA A 192 -12.23 -5.53 -10.27
CA ALA A 192 -12.52 -5.22 -8.87
C ALA A 192 -11.68 -6.08 -7.91
N ILE A 193 -11.54 -7.38 -8.20
CA ILE A 193 -10.62 -8.26 -7.46
C ILE A 193 -9.17 -7.74 -7.55
N GLY A 194 -8.74 -7.30 -8.75
CA GLY A 194 -7.44 -6.69 -8.95
C GLY A 194 -7.21 -5.43 -8.10
N VAL A 195 -8.21 -4.55 -7.99
CA VAL A 195 -8.15 -3.36 -7.12
C VAL A 195 -7.98 -3.75 -5.65
N VAL A 196 -8.70 -4.77 -5.18
CA VAL A 196 -8.55 -5.28 -3.81
C VAL A 196 -7.16 -5.89 -3.60
N ALA A 197 -6.65 -6.65 -4.58
CA ALA A 197 -5.30 -7.21 -4.50
C ALA A 197 -4.23 -6.11 -4.44
N LEU A 198 -4.37 -5.05 -5.23
CA LEU A 198 -3.48 -3.88 -5.19
C LEU A 198 -3.51 -3.20 -3.82
N HIS A 199 -4.70 -3.06 -3.20
CA HIS A 199 -4.81 -2.58 -1.83
C HIS A 199 -3.99 -3.44 -0.86
N TRP A 200 -4.11 -4.77 -0.91
CA TRP A 200 -3.32 -5.65 -0.04
C TRP A 200 -1.81 -5.53 -0.25
N ILE A 201 -1.37 -5.33 -1.50
CA ILE A 201 0.03 -5.05 -1.83
C ILE A 201 0.45 -3.71 -1.23
N ASP A 202 -0.37 -2.67 -1.39
CA ASP A 202 -0.14 -1.33 -0.84
C ASP A 202 0.05 -1.36 0.68
N ILE A 203 -0.87 -2.04 1.37
CA ILE A 203 -0.82 -2.29 2.81
C ILE A 203 0.44 -3.07 3.24
N SER A 204 0.89 -4.02 2.42
CA SER A 204 1.99 -4.93 2.81
C SER A 204 3.37 -4.32 2.57
N PHE A 205 3.51 -3.50 1.53
CA PHE A 205 4.80 -2.95 1.10
C PHE A 205 4.96 -1.46 1.41
N PHE A 206 3.86 -0.69 1.40
CA PHE A 206 3.89 0.77 1.41
C PHE A 206 3.14 1.40 2.60
N GLU A 207 2.61 0.61 3.54
CA GLU A 207 1.89 1.10 4.73
C GLU A 207 2.70 1.09 6.04
N ASP A 208 3.91 0.50 6.02
CA ASP A 208 4.75 0.45 7.22
C ASP A 208 5.51 1.78 7.45
N ASP A 209 4.89 2.74 8.15
CA ASP A 209 5.58 3.86 8.82
C ASP A 209 6.10 3.47 10.21
N ARG A 210 6.32 2.18 10.48
CA ARG A 210 6.99 1.80 11.74
C ARG A 210 8.48 2.08 11.62
N SER A 211 8.84 3.35 11.69
CA SER A 211 10.04 3.77 12.41
C SER A 211 9.84 3.49 13.89
N ALA A 212 9.72 2.21 14.27
CA ALA A 212 9.97 1.82 15.64
C ALA A 212 11.47 2.01 15.84
N VAL A 213 11.86 3.14 16.41
CA VAL A 213 13.18 3.30 17.02
C VAL A 213 13.13 2.40 18.26
N ILE A 214 13.47 1.14 18.09
CA ILE A 214 13.75 0.27 19.23
C ILE A 214 15.13 0.70 19.70
N VAL A 215 15.17 1.53 20.74
CA VAL A 215 16.40 1.79 21.50
C VAL A 215 16.52 0.66 22.51
N GLN A 216 17.23 -0.41 22.14
CA GLN A 216 17.68 -1.44 23.08
C GLN A 216 19.20 -1.34 23.18
N ASP A 217 19.71 -1.17 24.40
CA ASP A 217 21.13 -1.31 24.72
C ASP A 217 22.08 -0.54 23.77
N GLY A 218 21.75 0.73 23.48
CA GLY A 218 22.59 1.57 22.62
C GLY A 218 22.58 1.19 21.13
N THR A 219 21.60 0.40 20.70
CA THR A 219 21.31 0.11 19.29
C THR A 219 20.09 0.87 18.83
N ILE A 220 20.18 1.58 17.69
CA ILE A 220 19.01 2.11 16.99
C ILE A 220 18.79 1.33 15.70
N SER A 221 17.59 0.79 15.51
CA SER A 221 17.18 0.11 14.26
C SER A 221 16.16 0.94 13.48
N PHE A 222 16.33 1.05 12.15
CA PHE A 222 15.40 1.76 11.27
C PHE A 222 15.08 0.97 9.99
N ARG A 223 13.81 0.90 9.59
CA ARG A 223 13.43 0.47 8.23
C ARG A 223 13.56 1.67 7.27
N MET A 224 14.27 1.51 6.15
CA MET A 224 14.40 2.57 5.14
C MET A 224 13.23 2.53 4.14
N ARG A 225 12.77 3.72 3.74
CA ARG A 225 11.94 3.93 2.54
C ARG A 225 12.77 4.68 1.52
N PHE A 226 12.71 4.24 0.26
CA PHE A 226 13.28 4.89 -0.93
C PHE A 226 12.15 5.38 -1.81
#